data_AF-A0A2U9Q1I7-F1
#
_entry.id   AF-A0A2U9Q1I7-F1
#
_cell.length_a   1.000
_cell.length_b   1.000
_cell.length_c   1.000
_cell.angle_alpha   90.00
_cell.angle_beta   90.00
_cell.angle_gamma   90.00
#
_symmetry.space_group_name_H-M   'P 1'
#
loop_
_entity.id
_entity.type
_entity.pdbx_description
1 polymer ?
#
loop_
_entity_poly.entity_id
_entity_poly.type
_entity_poly.pdbx_seq_one_letter_code
_entity_poly.pdbx_strand_id
1 'polypeptide(L)'
;MIVPDLRGYGASGLASSRYDKRTTASDLSVLLRYLGLDSAVVVGHDGGARVARRWALDRPSEVSALALLELLVAGNTEAYLRGVLESGAIDEPTFRH
;
A
#
# COMPACT_ATOMS: atom_id res chain seq x y z
N MET A 1 -7.83 16.38 5.71
CA MET A 1 -7.23 15.35 4.82
C MET A 1 -5.73 15.38 5.03
N ILE A 2 -5.11 14.21 5.22
CA ILE A 2 -3.65 14.08 5.45
C ILE A 2 -3.12 13.18 4.34
N VAL A 3 -2.06 13.61 3.66
CA VAL A 3 -1.43 12.88 2.56
C VAL A 3 0.07 12.80 2.85
N PRO A 4 0.53 11.81 3.62
CA PRO A 4 1.93 11.70 3.97
C PRO A 4 2.73 11.04 2.85
N ASP A 5 3.95 11.53 2.60
CA ASP A 5 4.93 10.81 1.81
C ASP A 5 5.38 9.57 2.58
N LEU A 6 5.31 8.38 1.96
CA LEU A 6 5.77 7.14 2.60
C LEU A 6 7.30 7.14 2.71
N ARG A 7 7.85 6.34 3.65
CA ARG A 7 9.30 6.13 3.78
C ARG A 7 9.96 5.90 2.41
N GLY A 8 11.01 6.66 2.11
CA GLY A 8 11.73 6.59 0.84
C GLY A 8 11.02 7.20 -0.38
N TYR A 9 9.95 7.97 -0.18
CA TYR A 9 9.27 8.75 -1.22
C TYR A 9 9.23 10.23 -0.85
N GLY A 10 9.20 11.09 -1.88
CA GLY A 10 8.95 12.52 -1.73
C GLY A 10 9.88 13.19 -0.71
N ALA A 11 9.29 13.94 0.23
CA ALA A 11 9.99 14.60 1.31
C ALA A 11 10.31 13.69 2.51
N SER A 12 9.81 12.45 2.52
CA SER A 12 10.17 11.47 3.54
C SER A 12 11.55 10.90 3.26
N GLY A 13 12.41 10.91 4.30
CA GLY A 13 13.78 10.44 4.19
C GLY A 13 13.92 8.95 3.90
N LEU A 14 15.14 8.56 3.53
CA LEU A 14 15.53 7.15 3.48
C LEU A 14 15.65 6.60 4.90
N ALA A 15 15.04 5.45 5.13
CA ALA A 15 15.22 4.66 6.35
C ALA A 15 16.31 3.59 6.15
N SER A 16 17.08 3.34 7.20
CA SER A 16 18.01 2.18 7.27
C SER A 16 17.27 0.86 7.53
N SER A 17 16.01 0.94 7.98
CA SER A 17 15.13 -0.21 8.19
C SER A 17 14.44 -0.65 6.90
N ARG A 18 13.74 -1.78 6.96
CA ARG A 18 13.09 -2.40 5.78
C ARG A 18 11.99 -1.51 5.18
N TYR A 19 11.81 -1.62 3.87
CA TYR A 19 10.74 -0.95 3.10
C TYR A 19 9.54 -1.86 2.83
N ASP A 20 9.30 -2.84 3.70
CA ASP A 20 8.14 -3.71 3.58
C ASP A 20 6.85 -3.01 4.02
N LYS A 21 5.71 -3.57 3.60
CA LYS A 21 4.38 -2.95 3.81
C LYS A 21 3.99 -2.90 5.28
N ARG A 22 4.49 -3.82 6.11
CA ARG A 22 4.21 -3.86 7.55
C ARG A 22 4.96 -2.76 8.30
N THR A 23 6.22 -2.54 7.92
CA THR A 23 7.03 -1.47 8.49
C THR A 23 6.48 -0.11 8.06
N THR A 24 6.16 0.05 6.78
CA THR A 24 5.52 1.28 6.27
C THR A 24 4.17 1.56 6.93
N ALA A 25 3.33 0.53 7.16
CA ALA A 25 2.07 0.69 7.88
C ALA A 25 2.29 1.10 9.36
N SER A 26 3.40 0.67 9.97
CA SER A 26 3.72 1.05 11.34
C SER A 26 4.14 2.51 11.45
N ASP A 27 4.79 3.09 10.43
CA ASP A 27 5.04 4.54 10.39
C ASP A 27 3.75 5.35 10.38
N LEU A 28 2.77 4.91 9.59
CA LEU A 28 1.48 5.58 9.51
C LEU A 28 0.71 5.51 10.84
N SER A 29 0.82 4.40 11.57
CA SER A 29 0.29 4.27 12.93
C SER A 29 0.98 5.22 13.91
N VAL A 30 2.31 5.37 13.82
CA VAL A 30 3.06 6.35 14.62
C VAL A 30 2.64 7.78 14.27
N LEU A 31 2.48 8.08 12.98
CA LEU A 31 2.01 9.39 12.52
C LEU A 31 0.60 9.69 13.04
N LEU A 32 -0.33 8.72 12.97
CA LEU A 32 -1.70 8.88 13.46
C LEU A 32 -1.71 9.28 14.95
N ARG A 33 -0.91 8.58 15.77
CA ARG A 33 -0.75 8.87 17.20
C ARG A 33 -0.07 10.21 17.46
N TYR A 34 0.96 10.55 16.69
CA TYR A 34 1.64 11.84 16.78
C TYR A 34 0.67 13.01 16.53
N LEU A 35 -0.30 12.81 15.63
CA LEU A 35 -1.36 13.79 15.34
C LEU A 35 -2.50 13.77 16.36
N GLY A 36 -2.47 12.90 17.38
CA GLY A 36 -3.51 12.78 18.41
C GLY A 36 -4.82 12.19 17.89
N LEU A 37 -4.77 11.36 16.86
CA LEU A 37 -5.95 10.72 16.26
C LEU A 37 -6.04 9.24 16.69
N ASP A 38 -7.23 8.79 17.04
CA ASP A 38 -7.47 7.39 17.43
C ASP A 38 -7.75 6.48 16.23
N SER A 39 -8.38 7.01 15.18
CA SER A 39 -8.69 6.29 13.94
C SER A 39 -8.82 7.23 12.74
N ALA A 40 -8.74 6.66 11.53
CA ALA A 40 -8.95 7.39 10.29
C ALA A 40 -9.69 6.56 9.22
N VAL A 41 -10.37 7.26 8.31
CA VAL A 41 -10.73 6.71 7.01
C VAL A 41 -9.46 6.69 6.16
N VAL A 42 -9.04 5.50 5.73
CA VAL A 42 -7.79 5.30 5.00
C VAL A 42 -8.09 5.03 3.53
N VAL A 43 -7.45 5.82 2.66
CA VAL A 43 -7.49 5.63 1.21
C VAL A 43 -6.09 5.26 0.75
N GLY A 44 -5.95 4.15 0.04
CA GLY A 44 -4.69 3.72 -0.53
C GLY A 44 -4.80 3.52 -2.04
N HIS A 45 -3.76 3.94 -2.77
CA HIS A 45 -3.65 3.86 -4.23
C HIS A 45 -2.38 3.11 -4.62
N ASP A 46 -2.44 2.23 -5.63
CA ASP A 46 -1.30 1.44 -6.14
C ASP A 46 -0.48 0.78 -5.00
N GLY A 47 0.83 1.07 -4.89
CA GLY A 47 1.71 0.55 -3.86
C GLY A 47 1.31 0.96 -2.44
N GLY A 48 0.60 2.09 -2.30
CA GLY A 48 -0.01 2.57 -1.06
C GLY A 48 -1.24 1.77 -0.64
N ALA A 49 -2.00 1.21 -1.58
CA ALA A 49 -3.14 0.33 -1.28
C ALA A 49 -2.69 -0.94 -0.53
N ARG A 50 -1.52 -1.48 -0.87
CA ARG A 50 -0.91 -2.60 -0.13
C ARG A 50 -0.52 -2.23 1.30
N VAL A 51 -0.08 -0.99 1.54
CA VAL A 51 0.24 -0.47 2.87
C VAL A 51 -1.05 -0.29 3.68
N ALA A 52 -2.04 0.38 3.09
CA ALA A 52 -3.35 0.63 3.72
C ALA A 52 -4.03 -0.69 4.14
N ARG A 53 -4.04 -1.69 3.24
CA ARG A 53 -4.54 -3.04 3.56
C ARG A 53 -3.78 -3.69 4.71
N ARG A 54 -2.44 -3.59 4.73
CA ARG A 54 -1.63 -4.15 5.83
C ARG A 54 -1.93 -3.45 7.15
N TRP A 55 -2.09 -2.13 7.13
CA TRP A 55 -2.45 -1.35 8.33
C TRP A 55 -3.79 -1.79 8.90
N ALA A 56 -4.83 -1.86 8.08
CA ALA A 56 -6.15 -2.32 8.51
C ALA A 56 -6.14 -3.75 9.08
N LEU A 57 -5.32 -4.65 8.51
CA LEU A 57 -5.16 -6.01 9.03
C LEU A 57 -4.38 -6.09 10.34
N ASP A 58 -3.41 -5.20 10.56
CA ASP A 58 -2.59 -5.17 11.77
C ASP A 58 -3.26 -4.45 12.93
N ARG A 59 -4.01 -3.37 12.62
CA ARG A 59 -4.54 -2.42 13.61
C ARG A 59 -5.94 -1.99 13.20
N PRO A 60 -6.93 -2.91 13.21
CA PRO A 60 -8.28 -2.62 12.71
C PRO A 60 -8.97 -1.49 13.47
N SER A 61 -8.63 -1.25 14.74
CA SER A 61 -9.15 -0.12 15.53
C SER A 61 -8.69 1.25 15.03
N GLU A 62 -7.56 1.33 14.32
CA GLU A 62 -7.02 2.59 13.79
C GLU A 62 -7.60 2.94 12.41
N VAL A 63 -8.35 2.03 11.77
CA VAL A 63 -8.90 2.20 10.41
C VAL A 63 -10.43 2.06 10.44
N SER A 64 -11.13 3.21 10.47
CA SER A 64 -12.60 3.24 10.59
C SER A 64 -13.33 2.94 9.27
N ALA A 65 -12.67 3.19 8.14
CA ALA A 65 -13.09 2.73 6.81
C ALA A 65 -11.87 2.64 5.89
N LEU A 66 -11.96 1.80 4.85
CA LEU A 66 -10.86 1.53 3.94
C LEU A 66 -11.32 1.60 2.48
N ALA A 67 -10.67 2.43 1.68
CA ALA A 67 -10.79 2.45 0.23
C ALA A 67 -9.47 2.05 -0.43
N LEU A 68 -9.51 1.06 -1.33
CA LEU A 68 -8.34 0.52 -2.02
C LEU A 68 -8.52 0.75 -3.53
N LEU A 69 -7.65 1.55 -4.10
CA LEU A 69 -7.64 1.90 -5.52
C LEU A 69 -6.47 1.17 -6.19
N GLU A 70 -6.75 0.53 -7.33
CA GLU A 70 -5.75 -0.17 -8.15
C GLU A 70 -4.98 -1.28 -7.41
N LEU A 71 -5.63 -1.95 -6.46
CA LEU A 71 -5.05 -3.11 -5.76
C LEU A 71 -5.55 -4.44 -6.32
N LEU A 72 -4.64 -5.25 -6.84
CA LEU A 72 -4.89 -6.67 -7.10
C LEU A 72 -4.97 -7.45 -5.78
N VAL A 73 -6.17 -7.95 -5.48
CA VAL A 73 -6.40 -8.87 -4.36
C VAL A 73 -6.11 -10.29 -4.83
N ALA A 74 -5.44 -11.09 -4.01
CA ALA A 74 -4.88 -12.41 -4.38
C ALA A 74 -5.85 -13.35 -5.13
N GLY A 75 -7.16 -13.31 -4.84
CA GLY A 75 -8.16 -14.12 -5.54
C GLY A 75 -8.40 -13.71 -7.00
N ASN A 76 -8.13 -12.44 -7.34
CA ASN A 76 -8.29 -11.90 -8.68
C ASN A 76 -6.96 -11.81 -9.44
N THR A 77 -5.82 -12.09 -8.79
CA THR A 77 -4.50 -11.94 -9.42
C THR A 77 -4.34 -12.91 -10.59
N GLU A 78 -4.72 -14.18 -10.44
CA GLU A 78 -4.57 -15.19 -11.49
C GLU A 78 -5.44 -14.86 -12.72
N ALA A 79 -6.70 -14.50 -12.48
CA ALA A 79 -7.63 -14.11 -13.54
C ALA A 79 -7.19 -12.80 -14.25
N TYR A 80 -6.68 -11.83 -13.47
CA TYR A 80 -6.16 -10.59 -14.01
C TYR A 80 -4.89 -10.82 -14.85
N LEU A 81 -3.93 -11.58 -14.34
CA LEU A 81 -2.69 -11.88 -15.07
C LEU A 81 -3.00 -12.66 -16.36
N ARG A 82 -3.93 -13.62 -16.32
CA ARG A 82 -4.41 -14.29 -17.53
C ARG A 82 -5.01 -13.31 -18.53
N GLY A 83 -5.96 -12.48 -18.10
CA GLY A 83 -6.57 -11.48 -19.00
C GLY A 83 -5.56 -10.51 -19.60
N VAL A 84 -4.56 -10.11 -18.81
CA VAL A 84 -3.49 -9.22 -19.27
C VAL A 84 -2.56 -9.91 -20.28
N LEU A 85 -2.14 -11.15 -20.01
CA LEU A 85 -1.33 -11.96 -20.94
C LEU A 85 -2.09 -12.26 -22.24
N GLU A 86 -3.37 -12.61 -22.14
CA GLU A 86 -4.25 -12.89 -23.28
C GLU A 86 -4.55 -11.64 -24.12
N SER A 87 -4.59 -10.46 -23.50
CA SER A 87 -4.83 -9.19 -24.19
C SER A 87 -3.62 -8.64 -24.95
N GLY A 88 -2.42 -9.20 -24.74
CA GLY A 88 -1.17 -8.66 -25.29
C GLY A 88 -0.80 -7.28 -24.74
N ALA A 89 -1.39 -6.85 -23.61
CA ALA A 89 -1.16 -5.54 -23.00
C ALA A 89 0.22 -5.40 -22.33
N ILE A 90 0.99 -6.49 -22.22
CA ILE A 90 2.39 -6.48 -21.81
C ILE A 90 3.15 -7.41 -22.75
N ASP A 91 4.20 -6.89 -23.40
CA ASP A 91 5.18 -7.74 -24.05
C ASP A 91 5.90 -8.62 -23.00
N GLU A 92 6.26 -9.85 -23.38
CA GLU A 92 7.04 -10.79 -22.56
C GLU A 92 8.13 -10.06 -21.75
N PRO A 93 8.19 -10.24 -20.42
CA PRO A 93 9.12 -9.49 -19.59
C PRO A 93 10.54 -9.87 -19.97
N THR A 94 11.24 -8.95 -20.62
CA THR A 94 12.62 -9.14 -21.05
C THR A 94 13.55 -9.01 -19.84
N PHE A 95 13.56 -10.03 -18.98
CA PHE A 95 14.61 -10.20 -17.98
C PHE A 95 15.86 -10.72 -18.70
N ARG A 96 16.65 -9.83 -19.30
CA ARG A 96 18.05 -10.14 -19.64
C ARG A 96 18.86 -10.13 -18.34
N HIS A 97 19.49 -11.27 -18.07
CA HIS A 97 20.57 -11.44 -17.09
C HIS A 97 21.79 -10.59 -17.44
#